data_AF-A0A2T3K9Z6-F1
#
_entry.id   AF-A0A2T3K9Z6-F1
#
_cell.length_a   1.000
_cell.length_b   1.000
_cell.length_c   1.000
_cell.angle_alpha   90.00
_cell.angle_beta   90.00
_cell.angle_gamma   90.00
#
_symmetry.space_group_name_H-M   'P 1'
#
loop_
_entity.id
_entity.type
_entity.pdbx_description
1 polymer ?
#
loop_
_entity_poly.entity_id
_entity_poly.type
_entity_poly.pdbx_seq_one_letter_code
_entity_poly.pdbx_strand_id
1 'polypeptide(L)'
;MKKFIVLLLTLYSSSNVYAARPITYNVTIDYNSVSNQFENARIIGGANSSIQVNSGSAPIVIRTAKDSITGLTYSQAGSGNHQVAVRRAYSLFNFGLSNVDNNFYHMVVNNTLHHSFLDASNYGTSLWFNDEYFNNGCSLVSKDNYNLQILTNGSRPCNGQTTQLVTSTSTPIAVSQTSMEYYFDIDNNIKRYLHNPATKVGRYTGSVTYNGDSVYSRVGGAFSEYYTFIFTVNKLKLLTSINFPNGKISNLAIKKVGNNYQGKSQLNFNIDGVFNFSNKLNFQFTSANGIDNKLSLRNGSNNIFYNVSLTNLTTGKTELFKTNNEIQNFDIASNDNFQGLLGFDFIAPISSTPNGNYSDQLTMIVSLNI
;
A
#
# COMPACT_ATOMS: atom_id res chain seq x y z
N MET A 1 56.32 -13.63 58.33
CA MET A 1 55.55 -14.24 57.22
C MET A 1 55.32 -13.17 56.15
N LYS A 2 55.88 -13.32 54.95
CA LYS A 2 55.65 -12.38 53.84
C LYS A 2 54.31 -12.72 53.17
N LYS A 3 53.37 -11.78 53.17
CA LYS A 3 52.07 -11.92 52.49
C LYS A 3 52.27 -11.68 51.00
N PHE A 4 52.04 -12.70 50.18
CA PHE A 4 51.91 -12.53 48.73
C PHE A 4 50.50 -12.05 48.42
N ILE A 5 50.36 -10.90 47.78
CA ILE A 5 49.11 -10.45 47.17
C ILE A 5 49.10 -11.03 45.76
N VAL A 6 48.21 -11.98 45.51
CA VAL A 6 47.93 -12.46 44.16
C VAL A 6 46.91 -11.50 43.55
N LEU A 7 47.38 -10.62 42.68
CA LEU A 7 46.52 -9.74 41.90
C LEU A 7 45.99 -10.54 40.70
N LEU A 8 44.74 -11.00 40.76
CA LEU A 8 44.09 -11.64 39.63
C LEU A 8 43.65 -10.54 38.65
N LEU A 9 44.42 -10.34 37.57
CA LEU A 9 44.02 -9.48 36.46
C LEU A 9 43.09 -10.28 35.54
N THR A 10 41.78 -10.14 35.71
CA THR A 10 40.81 -10.58 34.71
C THR A 10 40.78 -9.56 33.57
N LEU A 11 41.58 -9.82 32.53
CA LEU A 11 41.48 -9.11 31.26
C LEU A 11 40.18 -9.57 30.58
N TYR A 12 39.11 -8.77 30.67
CA TYR A 12 37.98 -8.90 29.74
C TYR A 12 38.49 -8.48 28.36
N SER A 13 38.76 -9.44 27.48
CA SER A 13 38.87 -9.14 26.06
C SER A 13 37.50 -8.66 25.59
N SER A 14 37.36 -7.35 25.35
CA SER A 14 36.23 -6.83 24.61
C SER A 14 36.27 -7.49 23.24
N SER A 15 35.28 -8.33 22.93
CA SER A 15 35.08 -8.84 21.58
C SER A 15 35.03 -7.62 20.66
N ASN A 16 35.87 -7.57 19.62
CA ASN A 16 35.76 -6.55 18.59
C ASN A 16 34.37 -6.70 17.94
N VAL A 17 33.39 -5.91 18.38
CA VAL A 17 32.09 -5.82 17.72
C VAL A 17 32.34 -4.98 16.49
N TYR A 18 32.48 -5.63 15.34
CA TYR A 18 32.52 -4.93 14.07
C TYR A 18 31.20 -4.15 13.93
N ALA A 19 31.30 -2.82 13.81
CA ALA A 19 30.14 -1.94 13.78
C ALA A 19 29.22 -2.31 12.60
N ALA A 20 27.94 -2.50 12.90
CA ALA A 20 26.90 -2.73 11.90
C ALA A 20 26.96 -1.62 10.84
N ARG A 21 27.08 -1.97 9.56
CA ARG A 21 26.94 -1.01 8.47
C ARG A 21 25.44 -0.82 8.22
N PRO A 22 24.91 0.41 8.36
CA PRO A 22 23.49 0.62 8.14
C PRO A 22 23.16 0.51 6.65
N ILE A 23 22.12 -0.25 6.32
CA ILE A 23 21.64 -0.42 4.96
C ILE A 23 20.23 0.15 4.87
N THR A 24 20.01 0.98 3.86
CA THR A 24 18.74 1.70 3.69
C THR A 24 18.04 1.21 2.44
N TYR A 25 16.76 0.87 2.59
CA TYR A 25 15.83 0.57 1.51
C TYR A 25 14.77 1.65 1.43
N ASN A 26 14.58 2.22 0.26
CA ASN A 26 13.46 3.10 -0.04
C ASN A 26 12.34 2.27 -0.65
N VAL A 27 11.17 2.32 -0.04
CA VAL A 27 10.00 1.55 -0.41
C VAL A 27 8.89 2.52 -0.81
N THR A 28 8.36 2.36 -2.02
CA THR A 28 7.20 3.14 -2.50
C THR A 28 6.06 2.20 -2.83
N ILE A 29 4.86 2.51 -2.36
CA ILE A 29 3.65 1.68 -2.53
C ILE A 29 2.46 2.60 -2.75
N ASP A 30 1.54 2.22 -3.62
CA ASP A 30 0.25 2.90 -3.75
C ASP A 30 -0.81 2.14 -2.96
N TYR A 31 -1.68 2.85 -2.26
CA TYR A 31 -2.86 2.28 -1.62
C TYR A 31 -4.11 2.71 -2.37
N ASN A 32 -4.81 1.72 -2.90
CA ASN A 32 -6.08 1.88 -3.60
C ASN A 32 -7.22 1.58 -2.63
N SER A 33 -7.92 2.62 -2.18
CA SER A 33 -9.03 2.44 -1.24
C SER A 33 -10.28 1.80 -1.85
N VAL A 34 -10.41 1.77 -3.18
CA VAL A 34 -11.58 1.15 -3.83
C VAL A 34 -11.41 -0.36 -3.92
N SER A 35 -10.29 -0.83 -4.45
CA SER A 35 -9.97 -2.26 -4.41
C SER A 35 -9.61 -2.71 -2.99
N ASN A 36 -9.34 -1.75 -2.09
CA ASN A 36 -8.80 -1.96 -0.76
C ASN A 36 -7.56 -2.86 -0.83
N GLN A 37 -6.55 -2.45 -1.58
CA GLN A 37 -5.31 -3.18 -1.80
C GLN A 37 -4.11 -2.24 -1.91
N PHE A 38 -2.94 -2.76 -1.56
CA PHE A 38 -1.67 -2.15 -1.93
C PHE A 38 -1.29 -2.58 -3.34
N GLU A 39 -0.76 -1.66 -4.13
CA GLU A 39 -0.39 -1.86 -5.53
C GLU A 39 0.90 -1.12 -5.87
N ASN A 40 1.47 -1.42 -7.05
CA ASN A 40 2.65 -0.75 -7.61
C ASN A 40 3.87 -0.67 -6.68
N ALA A 41 4.02 -1.65 -5.78
CA ALA A 41 5.08 -1.66 -4.79
C ALA A 41 6.48 -1.75 -5.43
N ARG A 42 7.40 -0.90 -4.98
CA ARG A 42 8.79 -0.83 -5.45
C ARG A 42 9.73 -0.70 -4.27
N ILE A 43 10.90 -1.31 -4.40
CA ILE A 43 11.99 -1.22 -3.41
C ILE A 43 13.30 -0.89 -4.13
N ILE A 44 14.07 0.04 -3.56
CA ILE A 44 15.38 0.45 -4.05
C ILE A 44 16.35 0.49 -2.87
N GLY A 45 17.49 -0.18 -2.99
CA GLY A 45 18.52 -0.26 -1.95
C GLY A 45 18.89 -1.71 -1.63
N GLY A 46 20.07 -1.92 -1.06
CA GLY A 46 20.63 -3.25 -0.76
C GLY A 46 20.80 -4.17 -1.98
N ALA A 47 21.33 -5.37 -1.77
CA ALA A 47 21.48 -6.37 -2.83
C ALA A 47 20.30 -7.35 -2.82
N ASN A 48 19.93 -7.85 -4.01
CA ASN A 48 18.93 -8.90 -4.19
C ASN A 48 17.60 -8.66 -3.44
N SER A 49 17.17 -7.40 -3.34
CA SER A 49 15.94 -7.04 -2.65
C SER A 49 14.72 -7.24 -3.56
N SER A 50 13.62 -7.74 -3.00
CA SER A 50 12.33 -7.81 -3.68
C SER A 50 11.20 -7.43 -2.72
N ILE A 51 10.10 -6.96 -3.30
CA ILE A 51 8.87 -6.62 -2.57
C ILE A 51 7.68 -7.30 -3.23
N GLN A 52 6.77 -7.78 -2.41
CA GLN A 52 5.49 -8.34 -2.83
C GLN A 52 4.37 -7.76 -1.98
N VAL A 53 3.22 -7.54 -2.62
CA VAL A 53 1.99 -7.11 -1.95
C VAL A 53 0.91 -8.18 -2.12
N ASN A 54 0.29 -8.56 -1.02
CA ASN A 54 -0.61 -9.70 -0.92
C ASN A 54 -1.94 -9.31 -0.24
N SER A 55 -2.95 -10.16 -0.35
CA SER A 55 -4.27 -9.97 0.30
C SER A 55 -4.37 -10.55 1.72
N GLY A 56 -3.29 -11.15 2.25
CA GLY A 56 -3.27 -11.85 3.54
C GLY A 56 -3.21 -10.95 4.78
N SER A 57 -2.91 -11.56 5.94
CA SER A 57 -2.78 -10.87 7.23
C SER A 57 -1.50 -10.05 7.38
N ALA A 58 -0.53 -10.21 6.47
CA ALA A 58 0.65 -9.36 6.33
C ALA A 58 0.77 -8.99 4.84
N PRO A 59 0.15 -7.88 4.40
CA PRO A 59 -0.04 -7.59 3.00
C PRO A 59 1.23 -7.05 2.32
N ILE A 60 2.28 -6.69 3.06
CA ILE A 60 3.54 -6.21 2.47
C ILE A 60 4.67 -7.14 2.92
N VAL A 61 5.30 -7.81 1.95
CA VAL A 61 6.41 -8.74 2.20
C VAL A 61 7.65 -8.23 1.48
N ILE A 62 8.73 -8.01 2.22
CA ILE A 62 10.02 -7.60 1.67
C ILE A 62 11.04 -8.69 1.91
N ARG A 63 11.75 -9.10 0.87
CA ARG A 63 12.88 -10.02 0.96
C ARG A 63 14.16 -9.29 0.62
N THR A 64 15.20 -9.49 1.41
CA THR A 64 16.53 -8.90 1.18
C THR A 64 17.61 -9.96 1.36
N ALA A 65 18.78 -9.75 0.76
CA ALA A 65 19.96 -10.51 1.16
C ALA A 65 20.44 -10.07 2.55
N LYS A 66 21.24 -10.94 3.21
CA LYS A 66 21.99 -10.57 4.42
C LYS A 66 23.23 -9.78 4.02
N ASP A 67 23.01 -8.51 3.68
CA ASP A 67 23.99 -7.63 3.02
C ASP A 67 25.22 -7.26 3.89
N SER A 68 25.24 -7.53 5.20
CA SER A 68 26.46 -7.31 6.00
C SER A 68 27.50 -8.42 5.80
N ILE A 69 27.08 -9.58 5.30
CA ILE A 69 27.94 -10.71 4.93
C ILE A 69 28.64 -10.43 3.58
N THR A 70 28.03 -9.66 2.68
CA THR A 70 28.60 -9.34 1.34
C THR A 70 29.67 -8.24 1.38
N GLY A 71 29.70 -7.40 2.43
CA GLY A 71 30.59 -6.23 2.54
C GLY A 71 31.90 -6.45 3.29
N LEU A 72 32.18 -7.67 3.74
CA LEU A 72 33.40 -8.09 4.43
C LEU A 72 34.06 -9.22 3.64
N THR A 73 35.39 -9.18 3.51
CA THR A 73 36.12 -10.36 3.02
C THR A 73 36.11 -11.42 4.12
N TYR A 74 35.97 -12.70 3.76
CA TYR A 74 35.97 -13.81 4.72
C TYR A 74 37.18 -13.83 5.66
N SER A 75 38.33 -13.32 5.23
CA SER A 75 39.51 -13.11 6.06
C SER A 75 39.29 -12.20 7.28
N GLN A 76 38.23 -11.38 7.27
CA GLN A 76 37.82 -10.49 8.36
C GLN A 76 36.73 -11.11 9.24
N ALA A 77 36.01 -12.13 8.74
CA ALA A 77 34.97 -12.87 9.45
C ALA A 77 35.44 -14.26 9.96
N GLY A 78 36.57 -14.78 9.46
CA GLY A 78 37.15 -16.03 9.93
C GLY A 78 38.52 -16.45 9.36
N SER A 79 39.52 -16.54 10.24
CA SER A 79 40.63 -17.51 10.15
C SER A 79 40.73 -18.34 11.45
N GLY A 80 40.57 -19.69 11.38
CA GLY A 80 40.59 -20.60 12.54
C GLY A 80 39.41 -21.59 12.62
N ASN A 81 39.32 -22.42 13.68
CA ASN A 81 38.17 -23.30 13.95
C ASN A 81 36.94 -22.46 14.34
N HIS A 82 36.17 -21.99 13.36
CA HIS A 82 35.03 -21.11 13.63
C HIS A 82 33.75 -21.87 13.94
N GLN A 83 33.01 -21.32 14.88
CA GLN A 83 31.62 -21.68 15.10
C GLN A 83 30.76 -20.50 14.63
N VAL A 84 29.87 -20.73 13.67
CA VAL A 84 28.97 -19.71 13.13
C VAL A 84 27.54 -19.98 13.60
N ALA A 85 26.88 -18.99 14.18
CA ALA A 85 25.47 -19.07 14.56
C ALA A 85 24.70 -17.84 14.08
N VAL A 86 23.43 -18.02 13.73
CA VAL A 86 22.48 -16.93 13.52
C VAL A 86 21.78 -16.66 14.84
N ARG A 87 21.78 -15.42 15.31
CA ARG A 87 21.09 -15.02 16.53
C ARG A 87 20.11 -13.90 16.22
N ARG A 88 18.85 -14.12 16.54
CA ARG A 88 17.76 -13.15 16.50
C ARG A 88 17.48 -12.62 17.90
N ALA A 89 17.73 -11.34 18.12
CA ALA A 89 17.50 -10.66 19.39
C ALA A 89 16.00 -10.39 19.65
N TYR A 90 15.24 -9.94 18.64
CA TYR A 90 13.79 -9.74 18.77
C TYR A 90 13.16 -9.61 17.38
N SER A 91 12.05 -10.30 17.11
CA SER A 91 11.46 -10.32 15.77
C SER A 91 10.48 -9.19 15.50
N LEU A 92 9.86 -8.60 16.53
CA LEU A 92 8.80 -7.60 16.36
C LEU A 92 9.36 -6.18 16.41
N PHE A 93 8.82 -5.30 15.56
CA PHE A 93 9.21 -3.90 15.54
C PHE A 93 8.06 -3.02 15.08
N ASN A 94 8.05 -1.78 15.58
CA ASN A 94 7.00 -0.82 15.30
C ASN A 94 7.35 0.00 14.05
N PHE A 95 6.38 0.17 13.18
CA PHE A 95 6.45 1.04 12.01
C PHE A 95 5.43 2.16 12.19
N GLY A 96 5.93 3.39 12.27
CA GLY A 96 5.10 4.58 12.29
C GLY A 96 4.86 5.07 10.86
N LEU A 97 3.61 5.40 10.53
CA LEU A 97 3.23 6.00 9.26
C LEU A 97 2.52 7.34 9.53
N SER A 98 2.87 8.40 8.81
CA SER A 98 2.29 9.74 8.99
C SER A 98 2.06 10.44 7.65
N ASN A 99 0.95 11.16 7.52
CA ASN A 99 0.68 11.97 6.34
C ASN A 99 1.62 13.18 6.31
N VAL A 100 2.31 13.40 5.18
CA VAL A 100 3.35 14.43 5.04
C VAL A 100 2.78 15.85 5.20
N ASP A 101 1.56 16.07 4.75
CA ASP A 101 0.94 17.39 4.76
C ASP A 101 0.17 17.65 6.06
N ASN A 102 -0.07 16.61 6.87
CA ASN A 102 -0.82 16.71 8.11
C ASN A 102 -0.52 15.58 9.10
N ASN A 103 0.36 15.86 10.07
CA ASN A 103 0.77 14.93 11.12
C ASN A 103 -0.36 14.47 12.08
N PHE A 104 -1.56 15.06 12.02
CA PHE A 104 -2.73 14.51 12.72
C PHE A 104 -3.03 13.09 12.24
N TYR A 105 -2.83 12.82 10.96
CA TYR A 105 -3.04 11.49 10.38
C TYR A 105 -1.77 10.66 10.53
N HIS A 106 -1.62 10.04 11.69
CA HIS A 106 -0.53 9.14 11.99
C HIS A 106 -1.05 7.83 12.60
N MET A 107 -0.25 6.78 12.47
CA MET A 107 -0.50 5.51 13.12
C MET A 107 0.81 4.76 13.37
N VAL A 108 0.78 3.80 14.28
CA VAL A 108 1.89 2.88 14.53
C VAL A 108 1.36 1.47 14.46
N VAL A 109 2.05 0.60 13.72
CA VAL A 109 1.68 -0.81 13.59
C VAL A 109 2.85 -1.72 13.92
N ASN A 110 2.51 -2.93 14.36
CA ASN A 110 3.47 -3.99 14.59
C ASN A 110 3.84 -4.66 13.27
N ASN A 111 5.11 -5.02 13.15
CA ASN A 111 5.69 -5.71 12.00
C ASN A 111 6.64 -6.77 12.54
N THR A 112 7.08 -7.69 11.67
CA THR A 112 7.94 -8.78 12.10
C THR A 112 8.97 -9.10 11.04
N LEU A 113 10.19 -9.42 11.48
CA LEU A 113 11.09 -10.22 10.68
C LEU A 113 10.56 -11.65 10.77
N HIS A 114 9.97 -12.17 9.70
CA HIS A 114 9.37 -13.50 9.70
C HIS A 114 10.44 -14.60 9.64
N HIS A 115 11.44 -14.38 8.80
CA HIS A 115 12.38 -15.41 8.40
C HIS A 115 13.79 -14.84 8.25
N SER A 116 14.77 -15.61 8.73
CA SER A 116 16.20 -15.35 8.54
C SER A 116 16.89 -16.66 8.21
N PHE A 117 17.64 -16.62 7.12
CA PHE A 117 18.24 -17.79 6.51
C PHE A 117 19.72 -17.57 6.24
N LEU A 118 20.50 -18.55 6.66
CA LEU A 118 21.90 -18.68 6.38
C LEU A 118 22.12 -20.00 5.64
N ASP A 119 22.40 -19.91 4.34
CA ASP A 119 22.90 -21.03 3.55
C ASP A 119 24.35 -21.31 3.98
N ALA A 120 24.71 -22.57 4.25
CA ALA A 120 26.07 -23.01 4.55
C ALA A 120 26.49 -24.21 3.68
N SER A 121 25.83 -24.42 2.54
CA SER A 121 25.94 -25.61 1.68
C SER A 121 27.31 -25.83 1.03
N ASN A 122 28.08 -24.77 0.78
CA ASN A 122 29.41 -24.86 0.17
C ASN A 122 30.50 -25.43 1.11
N TYR A 123 30.13 -25.90 2.30
CA TYR A 123 31.05 -26.25 3.36
C TYR A 123 31.42 -27.75 3.45
N GLY A 124 30.77 -28.62 2.67
CA GLY A 124 31.09 -30.04 2.63
C GLY A 124 30.37 -30.89 3.70
N THR A 125 30.41 -32.21 3.52
CA THR A 125 29.37 -33.19 3.90
C THR A 125 29.31 -33.64 5.37
N SER A 126 29.79 -32.86 6.34
CA SER A 126 29.63 -33.22 7.77
C SER A 126 29.52 -31.98 8.64
N LEU A 127 28.28 -31.54 8.83
CA LEU A 127 27.94 -30.41 9.68
C LEU A 127 27.01 -30.91 10.78
N TRP A 128 27.46 -30.78 12.02
CA TRP A 128 26.68 -31.15 13.19
C TRP A 128 26.17 -29.88 13.84
N PHE A 129 24.87 -29.82 13.99
CA PHE A 129 24.19 -28.71 14.60
C PHE A 129 23.77 -29.09 16.05
N ASN A 130 24.35 -28.43 17.08
CA ASN A 130 23.84 -28.42 18.48
C ASN A 130 22.93 -27.23 18.87
N ASP A 131 21.66 -27.48 19.18
CA ASP A 131 20.72 -26.45 19.65
C ASP A 131 21.08 -25.89 21.03
N GLU A 132 21.28 -24.57 21.11
CA GLU A 132 21.42 -23.85 22.38
C GLU A 132 20.27 -22.86 22.55
N TYR A 133 19.53 -23.00 23.66
CA TYR A 133 18.60 -22.02 24.22
C TYR A 133 17.66 -21.32 23.22
N PHE A 134 16.59 -22.02 22.82
CA PHE A 134 15.42 -21.42 22.19
C PHE A 134 14.43 -20.95 23.26
N ASN A 135 14.18 -19.64 23.35
CA ASN A 135 13.17 -19.10 24.26
C ASN A 135 12.14 -18.25 23.51
N ASN A 136 10.88 -18.69 23.59
CA ASN A 136 9.66 -17.97 23.20
C ASN A 136 9.48 -17.69 21.70
N GLY A 137 8.54 -18.40 21.07
CA GLY A 137 7.92 -17.97 19.81
C GLY A 137 8.74 -18.16 18.53
N CYS A 138 9.91 -18.79 18.59
CA CYS A 138 10.68 -19.16 17.40
C CYS A 138 10.53 -20.65 17.07
N SER A 139 10.60 -20.96 15.77
CA SER A 139 10.84 -22.32 15.30
C SER A 139 12.18 -22.35 14.56
N LEU A 140 13.07 -23.27 14.97
CA LEU A 140 14.19 -23.68 14.13
C LEU A 140 13.64 -24.62 13.07
N VAL A 141 13.91 -24.33 11.79
CA VAL A 141 13.63 -25.28 10.72
C VAL A 141 14.98 -25.71 10.16
N SER A 142 15.49 -26.85 10.60
CA SER A 142 16.60 -27.47 9.89
C SER A 142 16.05 -27.99 8.55
N LYS A 143 16.30 -27.28 7.47
CA LYS A 143 16.19 -27.85 6.13
C LYS A 143 17.57 -28.34 5.73
N ASP A 144 17.84 -29.56 6.17
CA ASP A 144 19.01 -30.39 5.87
C ASP A 144 20.35 -29.87 6.44
N ASN A 145 21.38 -30.73 6.41
CA ASN A 145 22.72 -30.51 7.00
C ASN A 145 23.46 -29.25 6.50
N TYR A 146 22.85 -28.44 5.65
CA TYR A 146 23.50 -27.37 4.89
C TYR A 146 22.90 -25.99 5.15
N ASN A 147 21.79 -25.87 5.87
CA ASN A 147 21.10 -24.59 6.03
C ASN A 147 20.65 -24.33 7.47
N LEU A 148 20.73 -23.07 7.89
CA LEU A 148 20.23 -22.58 9.17
C LEU A 148 19.09 -21.59 8.97
N GLN A 149 17.95 -21.84 9.61
CA GLN A 149 16.74 -21.03 9.44
C GLN A 149 16.06 -20.72 10.78
N ILE A 150 15.87 -19.43 11.10
CA ILE A 150 15.00 -19.01 12.21
C ILE A 150 13.69 -18.46 11.65
N LEU A 151 12.59 -19.11 12.01
CA LEU A 151 11.23 -18.65 11.73
C LEU A 151 10.56 -18.12 12.98
N THR A 152 9.79 -17.05 12.83
CA THR A 152 8.83 -16.64 13.85
C THR A 152 7.62 -17.57 13.80
N ASN A 153 7.28 -18.17 14.92
CA ASN A 153 5.96 -18.77 15.11
C ASN A 153 4.99 -17.59 15.32
N GLY A 154 4.26 -17.22 14.26
CA GLY A 154 3.53 -15.94 14.10
C GLY A 154 2.48 -15.56 15.15
N SER A 155 2.40 -16.28 16.27
CA SER A 155 1.58 -15.98 17.44
C SER A 155 2.35 -15.36 18.62
N ARG A 156 3.69 -15.32 18.59
CA ARG A 156 4.53 -14.77 19.67
C ARG A 156 5.77 -14.06 19.13
N PRO A 157 6.28 -13.02 19.82
CA PRO A 157 7.60 -12.47 19.52
C PRO A 157 8.65 -13.58 19.60
N CYS A 158 9.59 -13.56 18.67
CA CYS A 158 10.65 -14.54 18.56
C CYS A 158 12.00 -13.90 18.92
N ASN A 159 12.67 -14.48 19.91
CA ASN A 159 14.08 -14.27 20.22
C ASN A 159 14.73 -15.66 20.29
N GLY A 160 15.76 -15.89 19.49
CA GLY A 160 16.31 -17.23 19.36
C GLY A 160 17.69 -17.21 18.78
N GLN A 161 18.51 -18.16 19.21
CA GLN A 161 19.82 -18.42 18.66
C GLN A 161 19.75 -19.76 17.94
N THR A 162 20.14 -19.81 16.67
CA THR A 162 20.38 -21.10 16.04
C THR A 162 21.56 -21.76 16.69
N THR A 163 21.51 -23.06 16.59
CA THR A 163 22.66 -23.92 16.57
C THR A 163 23.97 -23.32 15.99
N GLN A 164 25.09 -23.65 16.64
CA GLN A 164 26.44 -23.34 16.18
C GLN A 164 26.90 -24.33 15.10
N LEU A 165 27.22 -23.83 13.91
CA LEU A 165 27.91 -24.58 12.85
C LEU A 165 29.41 -24.63 13.14
N VAL A 166 29.97 -25.81 13.39
CA VAL A 166 31.44 -25.98 13.52
C VAL A 166 32.05 -26.21 12.15
N THR A 167 32.97 -25.34 11.76
CA THR A 167 33.59 -25.31 10.43
C THR A 167 35.04 -25.84 10.54
N SER A 168 35.44 -26.91 9.83
CA SER A 168 36.81 -27.50 9.76
C SER A 168 37.79 -26.94 8.70
N THR A 169 37.31 -26.21 7.71
CA THR A 169 37.97 -25.51 6.60
C THR A 169 37.74 -23.97 6.59
N SER A 170 38.61 -23.22 5.91
CA SER A 170 38.55 -21.75 5.78
C SER A 170 37.70 -21.26 4.59
N THR A 171 36.84 -22.10 4.02
CA THR A 171 36.13 -21.80 2.76
C THR A 171 34.97 -20.81 2.99
N PRO A 172 34.86 -19.72 2.20
CA PRO A 172 33.76 -18.76 2.25
C PRO A 172 32.37 -19.39 2.06
N ILE A 173 31.39 -19.04 2.91
CA ILE A 173 29.98 -19.29 2.64
C ILE A 173 29.57 -18.38 1.46
N ALA A 174 28.88 -18.94 0.47
CA ALA A 174 28.37 -18.12 -0.63
C ALA A 174 27.22 -17.25 -0.13
N VAL A 175 27.42 -15.94 -0.27
CA VAL A 175 26.48 -14.93 0.24
C VAL A 175 25.22 -14.83 -0.61
N SER A 176 25.27 -15.30 -1.86
CA SER A 176 24.19 -15.23 -2.84
C SER A 176 22.92 -16.01 -2.47
N GLN A 177 22.96 -16.82 -1.41
CA GLN A 177 21.82 -17.64 -0.96
C GLN A 177 21.30 -17.25 0.43
N THR A 178 21.96 -16.33 1.14
CA THR A 178 21.51 -15.88 2.47
C THR A 178 20.43 -14.80 2.35
N SER A 179 19.35 -14.89 3.13
CA SER A 179 18.20 -13.98 2.97
C SER A 179 17.44 -13.69 4.27
N MET A 180 16.68 -12.61 4.25
CA MET A 180 15.68 -12.26 5.26
C MET A 180 14.36 -11.94 4.60
N GLU A 181 13.28 -12.22 5.32
CA GLU A 181 11.92 -11.88 4.89
C GLU A 181 11.18 -11.15 6.01
N TYR A 182 10.76 -9.93 5.69
CA TYR A 182 10.10 -9.00 6.58
C TYR A 182 8.63 -8.90 6.19
N TYR A 183 7.75 -8.99 7.18
CA TYR A 183 6.31 -8.85 7.04
C TYR A 183 5.89 -7.53 7.68
N PHE A 184 5.36 -6.64 6.86
CA PHE A 184 4.85 -5.34 7.26
C PHE A 184 3.33 -5.30 7.23
N ASP A 185 2.77 -4.42 8.05
CA ASP A 185 1.33 -4.26 8.26
C ASP A 185 0.63 -5.54 8.76
N ILE A 186 1.17 -6.13 9.82
CA ILE A 186 0.55 -7.30 10.45
C ILE A 186 -0.86 -6.94 10.92
N ASP A 187 -1.80 -7.84 10.63
CA ASP A 187 -3.24 -7.71 10.86
C ASP A 187 -3.91 -6.58 10.07
N ASN A 188 -3.31 -6.14 8.96
CA ASN A 188 -3.88 -5.14 8.05
C ASN A 188 -4.27 -3.83 8.76
N ASN A 189 -3.49 -3.40 9.76
CA ASN A 189 -3.78 -2.18 10.51
C ASN A 189 -3.61 -0.92 9.64
N ILE A 190 -2.52 -0.80 8.88
CA ILE A 190 -2.28 0.30 7.92
C ILE A 190 -3.32 0.27 6.83
N LYS A 191 -3.56 -0.90 6.26
CA LYS A 191 -4.59 -1.07 5.25
C LYS A 191 -5.97 -0.60 5.75
N ARG A 192 -6.40 -1.02 6.95
CA ARG A 192 -7.68 -0.59 7.56
C ARG A 192 -7.69 0.91 7.86
N TYR A 193 -6.57 1.44 8.34
CA TYR A 193 -6.44 2.87 8.61
C TYR A 193 -6.58 3.69 7.32
N LEU A 194 -5.84 3.35 6.26
CA LEU A 194 -5.93 4.04 4.98
C LEU A 194 -7.27 3.82 4.26
N HIS A 195 -7.95 2.69 4.49
CA HIS A 195 -9.30 2.44 3.99
C HIS A 195 -10.33 3.39 4.60
N ASN A 196 -10.11 3.83 5.84
CA ASN A 196 -11.04 4.71 6.54
C ASN A 196 -11.20 6.05 5.77
N PRO A 197 -12.43 6.42 5.37
CA PRO A 197 -12.72 7.69 4.72
C PRO A 197 -12.22 8.95 5.44
N ALA A 198 -12.10 8.89 6.77
CA ALA A 198 -11.59 10.00 7.56
C ALA A 198 -10.09 10.27 7.32
N THR A 199 -9.34 9.29 6.81
CA THR A 199 -7.93 9.48 6.45
C THR A 199 -7.82 10.15 5.09
N LYS A 200 -7.09 11.26 5.02
CA LYS A 200 -7.00 12.06 3.79
C LYS A 200 -6.20 11.36 2.70
N VAL A 201 -6.60 11.60 1.45
CA VAL A 201 -5.77 11.28 0.28
C VAL A 201 -4.47 12.07 0.37
N GLY A 202 -3.35 11.45 -0.01
CA GLY A 202 -2.04 12.07 0.07
C GLY A 202 -0.91 11.08 0.28
N ARG A 203 0.29 11.63 0.47
CA ARG A 203 1.51 10.86 0.68
C ARG A 203 1.72 10.63 2.18
N TYR A 204 1.87 9.36 2.55
CA TYR A 204 2.20 8.95 3.89
C TYR A 204 3.63 8.43 3.93
N THR A 205 4.44 8.92 4.87
CA THR A 205 5.82 8.48 5.03
C THR A 205 6.05 7.90 6.40
N GLY A 206 7.00 6.97 6.47
CA GLY A 206 7.41 6.38 7.71
C GLY A 206 8.74 5.68 7.56
N SER A 207 9.40 5.39 8.67
CA SER A 207 10.60 4.57 8.66
C SER A 207 10.57 3.57 9.79
N VAL A 208 11.29 2.48 9.57
CA VAL A 208 11.45 1.43 10.55
C VAL A 208 12.84 0.85 10.41
N THR A 209 13.48 0.70 11.55
CA THR A 209 14.82 0.17 11.67
C THR A 209 14.75 -1.17 12.38
N TYR A 210 15.28 -2.20 11.73
CA TYR A 210 15.51 -3.50 12.32
C TYR A 210 16.99 -3.66 12.67
N ASN A 211 17.26 -3.87 13.96
CA ASN A 211 18.57 -4.26 14.48
C ASN A 211 18.34 -5.43 15.43
N GLY A 212 18.41 -6.64 14.90
CA GLY A 212 18.00 -7.82 15.67
C GLY A 212 18.63 -9.11 15.24
N ASP A 213 19.00 -9.26 13.97
CA ASP A 213 19.73 -10.46 13.54
C ASP A 213 21.23 -10.19 13.55
N SER A 214 21.96 -11.17 14.07
CA SER A 214 23.42 -11.15 14.14
C SER A 214 23.97 -12.50 13.72
N VAL A 215 25.19 -12.47 13.19
CA VAL A 215 26.00 -13.68 12.96
C VAL A 215 27.13 -13.65 13.97
N TYR A 216 27.27 -14.72 14.76
CA TYR A 216 28.32 -14.82 15.78
C TYR A 216 29.43 -15.76 15.32
N SER A 217 30.69 -15.32 15.44
CA SER A 217 31.89 -16.14 15.21
C SER A 217 32.77 -16.16 16.46
N ARG A 218 33.09 -17.34 17.01
CA ARG A 218 33.88 -17.50 18.25
C ARG A 218 35.27 -16.83 18.23
N VAL A 219 35.81 -16.55 17.05
CA VAL A 219 37.18 -16.02 16.88
C VAL A 219 37.15 -14.58 16.33
N GLY A 220 36.00 -14.12 15.83
CA GLY A 220 35.83 -12.80 15.17
C GLY A 220 34.88 -11.83 15.88
N GLY A 221 34.18 -12.25 16.93
CA GLY A 221 33.18 -11.43 17.63
C GLY A 221 31.77 -11.56 17.06
N ALA A 222 30.86 -10.71 17.54
CA ALA A 222 29.47 -10.66 17.08
C ALA A 222 29.30 -9.61 15.97
N PHE A 223 28.68 -9.99 14.86
CA PHE A 223 28.31 -9.09 13.77
C PHE A 223 26.80 -8.83 13.86
N SER A 224 26.40 -7.60 14.19
CA SER A 224 24.98 -7.22 14.18
C SER A 224 24.63 -6.53 12.88
N GLU A 225 23.44 -6.80 12.35
CA GLU A 225 22.96 -6.22 11.11
C GLU A 225 21.94 -5.11 11.37
N TYR A 226 21.99 -4.06 10.57
CA TYR A 226 21.15 -2.88 10.72
C TYR A 226 20.49 -2.52 9.39
N TYR A 227 19.17 -2.69 9.33
CA TYR A 227 18.37 -2.44 8.13
C TYR A 227 17.35 -1.35 8.42
N THR A 228 17.30 -0.33 7.58
CA THR A 228 16.30 0.74 7.65
C THR A 228 15.44 0.72 6.40
N PHE A 229 14.13 0.61 6.58
CA PHE A 229 13.15 0.71 5.51
C PHE A 229 12.46 2.07 5.63
N ILE A 230 12.54 2.88 4.57
CA ILE A 230 11.87 4.17 4.45
C ILE A 230 10.70 3.98 3.51
N PHE A 231 9.48 4.06 4.03
CA PHE A 231 8.26 3.86 3.29
C PHE A 231 7.66 5.18 2.83
N THR A 232 7.17 5.18 1.60
CA THR A 232 6.26 6.16 1.03
C THR A 232 5.02 5.43 0.53
N VAL A 233 3.89 5.62 1.20
CA VAL A 233 2.59 5.06 0.82
C VAL A 233 1.71 6.17 0.25
N ASN A 234 1.36 6.09 -1.04
CA ASN A 234 0.49 7.06 -1.68
C ASN A 234 -0.95 6.58 -1.64
N LYS A 235 -1.82 7.25 -0.88
CA LYS A 235 -3.27 7.11 -1.07
C LYS A 235 -3.64 8.03 -2.24
N LEU A 236 -4.06 7.47 -3.37
CA LEU A 236 -4.27 8.20 -4.62
C LEU A 236 -5.71 8.72 -4.76
N LYS A 237 -5.88 9.87 -5.45
CA LYS A 237 -7.21 10.36 -5.84
C LYS A 237 -7.71 9.54 -7.04
N LEU A 238 -8.95 9.07 -7.02
CA LEU A 238 -9.51 8.24 -8.09
C LEU A 238 -11.03 8.38 -8.20
N LEU A 239 -11.58 8.49 -9.41
CA LEU A 239 -12.99 8.23 -9.66
C LEU A 239 -13.15 6.80 -10.12
N THR A 240 -14.12 6.09 -9.55
CA THR A 240 -14.23 4.65 -9.81
C THR A 240 -15.49 4.25 -10.51
N SER A 241 -16.61 4.91 -10.25
CA SER A 241 -17.85 4.57 -10.94
C SER A 241 -18.89 5.68 -10.87
N ILE A 242 -19.76 5.67 -11.86
CA ILE A 242 -21.00 6.43 -11.90
C ILE A 242 -22.12 5.38 -11.88
N ASN A 243 -22.89 5.36 -10.80
CA ASN A 243 -23.88 4.33 -10.55
C ASN A 243 -25.29 4.89 -10.62
N PHE A 244 -26.08 4.38 -11.57
CA PHE A 244 -27.52 4.57 -11.59
C PHE A 244 -28.16 3.42 -10.81
N PRO A 245 -29.02 3.68 -9.81
CA PRO A 245 -29.68 2.60 -9.07
C PRO A 245 -30.41 1.63 -10.01
N ASN A 246 -30.19 0.33 -9.80
CA ASN A 246 -30.74 -0.73 -10.65
C ASN A 246 -32.25 -0.59 -10.86
N GLY A 247 -32.69 -0.76 -12.12
CA GLY A 247 -34.11 -0.70 -12.49
C GLY A 247 -34.69 0.71 -12.65
N LYS A 248 -33.89 1.78 -12.52
CA LYS A 248 -34.37 3.14 -12.77
C LYS A 248 -34.51 3.45 -14.25
N ILE A 249 -35.75 3.43 -14.72
CA ILE A 249 -36.18 4.09 -15.96
C ILE A 249 -36.76 5.44 -15.56
N SER A 250 -36.21 6.53 -16.10
CA SER A 250 -36.78 7.86 -15.91
C SER A 250 -37.83 8.13 -16.97
N ASN A 251 -39.12 8.02 -16.60
CA ASN A 251 -40.21 8.31 -17.53
C ASN A 251 -40.34 9.82 -17.72
N LEU A 252 -40.31 10.26 -18.98
CA LEU A 252 -40.57 11.64 -19.34
C LEU A 252 -42.08 11.90 -19.28
N ALA A 253 -42.53 12.68 -18.29
CA ALA A 253 -43.91 13.10 -18.18
C ALA A 253 -44.15 14.30 -19.10
N ILE A 254 -45.00 14.12 -20.11
CA ILE A 254 -45.35 15.17 -21.08
C ILE A 254 -46.78 15.64 -20.82
N LYS A 255 -46.98 16.95 -20.72
CA LYS A 255 -48.29 17.58 -20.59
C LYS A 255 -48.49 18.68 -21.62
N LYS A 256 -49.72 18.84 -22.11
CA LYS A 256 -50.13 20.00 -22.91
C LYS A 256 -50.54 21.14 -21.98
N VAL A 257 -49.95 22.31 -22.14
CA VAL A 257 -50.26 23.53 -21.38
C VAL A 257 -50.43 24.68 -22.37
N GLY A 258 -51.68 25.11 -22.57
CA GLY A 258 -52.01 26.08 -23.61
C GLY A 258 -51.58 25.60 -24.99
N ASN A 259 -50.75 26.41 -25.66
CA ASN A 259 -50.21 26.14 -27.00
C ASN A 259 -48.84 25.43 -26.99
N ASN A 260 -48.41 24.87 -25.86
CA ASN A 260 -47.11 24.20 -25.72
C ASN A 260 -47.26 22.77 -25.18
N TYR A 261 -46.32 21.91 -25.55
CA TYR A 261 -45.97 20.71 -24.80
C TYR A 261 -44.86 21.02 -23.81
N GLN A 262 -45.00 20.52 -22.58
CA GLN A 262 -43.98 20.59 -21.54
C GLN A 262 -43.62 19.18 -21.10
N GLY A 263 -42.34 18.83 -21.16
CA GLY A 263 -41.82 17.55 -20.67
C GLY A 263 -40.95 17.75 -19.43
N LYS A 264 -41.07 16.86 -18.45
CA LYS A 264 -40.16 16.80 -17.29
C LYS A 264 -39.81 15.35 -16.92
N SER A 265 -38.55 15.12 -16.55
CA SER A 265 -38.03 13.81 -16.13
C SER A 265 -36.92 13.99 -15.09
N GLN A 266 -36.68 12.99 -14.23
CA GLN A 266 -35.71 13.06 -13.15
C GLN A 266 -35.06 11.71 -12.86
N LEU A 267 -33.72 11.67 -12.78
CA LEU A 267 -32.93 10.47 -12.55
C LEU A 267 -31.85 10.70 -11.48
N ASN A 268 -31.88 9.92 -10.40
CA ASN A 268 -30.80 9.95 -9.40
C ASN A 268 -29.65 9.05 -9.81
N PHE A 269 -28.44 9.43 -9.44
CA PHE A 269 -27.23 8.64 -9.59
C PHE A 269 -26.25 8.95 -8.45
N ASN A 270 -25.29 8.07 -8.26
CA ASN A 270 -24.18 8.28 -7.34
C ASN A 270 -22.87 8.24 -8.12
N ILE A 271 -21.85 8.91 -7.59
CA ILE A 271 -20.48 8.75 -8.04
C ILE A 271 -19.66 8.30 -6.84
N ASP A 272 -19.02 7.16 -7.01
CA ASP A 272 -18.12 6.60 -6.01
C ASP A 272 -16.67 6.89 -6.43
N GLY A 273 -15.83 7.17 -5.45
CA GLY A 273 -14.41 7.40 -5.66
C GLY A 273 -13.63 7.63 -4.38
N VAL A 274 -12.40 8.10 -4.56
CA VAL A 274 -11.40 8.39 -3.54
C VAL A 274 -10.96 9.82 -3.77
N PHE A 275 -11.45 10.73 -2.95
CA PHE A 275 -11.12 12.14 -3.07
C PHE A 275 -11.23 12.81 -1.70
N ASN A 276 -10.70 14.03 -1.60
CA ASN A 276 -10.88 14.89 -0.44
C ASN A 276 -12.13 15.75 -0.65
N PHE A 277 -12.80 16.16 0.42
CA PHE A 277 -13.92 17.13 0.39
C PHE A 277 -13.57 18.45 -0.34
N SER A 278 -12.28 18.81 -0.43
CA SER A 278 -11.82 20.00 -1.16
C SER A 278 -11.73 19.79 -2.68
N ASN A 279 -11.89 18.57 -3.17
CA ASN A 279 -11.89 18.29 -4.60
C ASN A 279 -13.22 18.66 -5.24
N LYS A 280 -13.20 18.79 -6.57
CA LYS A 280 -14.37 19.13 -7.36
C LYS A 280 -14.58 18.09 -8.45
N LEU A 281 -15.85 17.81 -8.75
CA LEU A 281 -16.24 17.02 -9.91
C LEU A 281 -16.67 17.95 -11.02
N ASN A 282 -16.07 17.77 -12.19
CA ASN A 282 -16.46 18.45 -13.41
C ASN A 282 -17.46 17.54 -14.13
N PHE A 283 -18.62 18.09 -14.45
CA PHE A 283 -19.67 17.43 -15.21
C PHE A 283 -19.78 18.06 -16.58
N GLN A 284 -19.86 17.22 -17.60
CA GLN A 284 -20.08 17.61 -18.98
C GLN A 284 -21.18 16.74 -19.57
N PHE A 285 -22.10 17.36 -20.30
CA PHE A 285 -23.15 16.65 -21.03
C PHE A 285 -23.00 16.83 -22.53
N THR A 286 -23.13 15.73 -23.27
CA THR A 286 -23.07 15.72 -24.72
C THR A 286 -24.30 15.04 -25.32
N SER A 287 -25.08 15.78 -26.10
CA SER A 287 -26.22 15.26 -26.87
C SER A 287 -25.77 14.80 -28.25
N ALA A 288 -26.17 13.58 -28.65
CA ALA A 288 -25.91 13.04 -29.97
C ALA A 288 -26.66 13.80 -31.09
N ASN A 289 -27.81 14.37 -30.74
CA ASN A 289 -28.63 15.17 -31.65
C ASN A 289 -28.40 16.68 -31.53
N GLY A 290 -27.31 17.12 -30.87
CA GLY A 290 -27.06 18.53 -30.62
C GLY A 290 -27.01 19.39 -31.89
N ILE A 291 -27.69 20.53 -31.88
CA ILE A 291 -27.75 21.49 -33.00
C ILE A 291 -27.50 22.89 -32.46
N ASP A 292 -26.68 23.70 -33.15
CA ASP A 292 -26.29 25.05 -32.73
C ASP A 292 -25.85 25.12 -31.26
N ASN A 293 -25.05 24.13 -30.85
CA ASN A 293 -24.59 23.92 -29.48
C ASN A 293 -25.71 23.73 -28.44
N LYS A 294 -26.94 23.39 -28.81
CA LYS A 294 -28.04 23.08 -27.88
C LYS A 294 -28.31 21.58 -27.82
N LEU A 295 -28.77 21.11 -26.66
CA LEU A 295 -29.25 19.74 -26.48
C LEU A 295 -30.63 19.59 -27.16
N SER A 296 -30.85 18.51 -27.91
CA SER A 296 -32.06 18.39 -28.75
C SER A 296 -32.62 16.96 -28.78
N LEU A 297 -33.93 16.82 -28.60
CA LEU A 297 -34.68 15.62 -28.96
C LEU A 297 -35.08 15.72 -30.43
N ARG A 298 -34.88 14.65 -31.22
CA ARG A 298 -35.06 14.69 -32.67
C ARG A 298 -36.17 13.76 -33.17
N ASN A 299 -36.94 14.25 -34.14
CA ASN A 299 -37.89 13.48 -34.94
C ASN A 299 -37.79 13.93 -36.42
N GLY A 300 -37.02 13.20 -37.22
CA GLY A 300 -36.72 13.57 -38.60
C GLY A 300 -35.92 14.89 -38.68
N SER A 301 -36.49 15.90 -39.35
CA SER A 301 -35.94 17.27 -39.42
C SER A 301 -36.40 18.18 -38.27
N ASN A 302 -37.27 17.71 -37.39
CA ASN A 302 -37.83 18.49 -36.28
C ASN A 302 -37.04 18.25 -35.00
N ASN A 303 -36.92 19.31 -34.20
CA ASN A 303 -36.08 19.35 -33.01
C ASN A 303 -36.84 19.98 -31.84
N ILE A 304 -36.67 19.40 -30.65
CA ILE A 304 -37.14 19.96 -29.39
C ILE A 304 -35.92 20.19 -28.51
N PHE A 305 -35.60 21.46 -28.27
CA PHE A 305 -34.51 21.82 -27.38
C PHE A 305 -34.91 21.60 -25.92
N TYR A 306 -34.01 21.02 -25.15
CA TYR A 306 -34.22 20.73 -23.73
C TYR A 306 -33.02 21.20 -22.90
N ASN A 307 -33.26 21.39 -21.60
CA ASN A 307 -32.21 21.69 -20.64
C ASN A 307 -31.98 20.49 -19.72
N VAL A 308 -30.76 20.38 -19.21
CA VAL A 308 -30.41 19.42 -18.17
C VAL A 308 -30.07 20.20 -16.91
N SER A 309 -30.72 19.89 -15.80
CA SER A 309 -30.33 20.39 -14.47
C SER A 309 -29.62 19.29 -13.71
N LEU A 310 -28.50 19.60 -13.07
CA LEU A 310 -27.82 18.69 -12.16
C LEU A 310 -27.88 19.28 -10.76
N THR A 311 -28.41 18.53 -9.81
CA THR A 311 -28.46 18.92 -8.40
C THR A 311 -27.57 18.00 -7.57
N ASN A 312 -26.68 18.59 -6.78
CA ASN A 312 -25.98 17.88 -5.71
C ASN A 312 -26.97 17.73 -4.54
N LEU A 313 -27.43 16.51 -4.28
CA LEU A 313 -28.43 16.23 -3.26
C LEU A 313 -27.93 16.48 -1.83
N THR A 314 -26.62 16.52 -1.62
CA THR A 314 -26.03 16.78 -0.29
C THR A 314 -25.97 18.27 0.02
N THR A 315 -25.61 19.11 -0.96
CA THR A 315 -25.49 20.57 -0.75
C THR A 315 -26.73 21.35 -1.18
N GLY A 316 -27.62 20.74 -1.96
CA GLY A 316 -28.77 21.40 -2.59
C GLY A 316 -28.39 22.30 -3.77
N LYS A 317 -27.10 22.41 -4.13
CA LYS A 317 -26.66 23.23 -5.27
C LYS A 317 -27.15 22.62 -6.58
N THR A 318 -27.77 23.45 -7.42
CA THR A 318 -28.22 23.07 -8.77
C THR A 318 -27.51 23.91 -9.82
N GLU A 319 -27.00 23.26 -10.86
CA GLU A 319 -26.49 23.91 -12.08
C GLU A 319 -27.34 23.51 -13.28
N LEU A 320 -27.45 24.41 -14.25
CA LEU A 320 -28.25 24.24 -15.45
C LEU A 320 -27.35 24.20 -16.68
N PHE A 321 -27.46 23.14 -17.46
CA PHE A 321 -26.75 22.94 -18.72
C PHE A 321 -27.72 23.23 -19.85
N LYS A 322 -27.38 24.26 -20.64
CA LYS A 322 -28.17 24.68 -21.81
C LYS A 322 -27.47 24.36 -23.11
N THR A 323 -26.16 24.15 -23.05
CA THR A 323 -25.33 23.96 -24.23
C THR A 323 -24.60 22.62 -24.22
N ASN A 324 -24.34 22.12 -25.42
CA ASN A 324 -23.59 20.89 -25.66
C ASN A 324 -22.14 21.11 -25.23
N ASN A 325 -21.57 20.17 -24.47
CA ASN A 325 -20.21 20.23 -23.93
C ASN A 325 -19.97 21.34 -22.88
N GLU A 326 -21.03 21.91 -22.31
CA GLU A 326 -20.91 22.80 -21.17
C GLU A 326 -20.36 22.05 -19.96
N ILE A 327 -19.35 22.63 -19.29
CA ILE A 327 -18.71 22.04 -18.10
C ILE A 327 -19.15 22.84 -16.88
N GLN A 328 -19.67 22.14 -15.88
CA GLN A 328 -20.00 22.72 -14.58
C GLN A 328 -19.32 21.94 -13.45
N ASN A 329 -18.94 22.65 -12.40
CA ASN A 329 -18.14 22.10 -11.32
C ASN A 329 -18.93 22.04 -10.02
N PHE A 330 -18.87 20.90 -9.35
CA PHE A 330 -19.50 20.68 -8.06
C PHE A 330 -18.45 20.38 -7.00
N ASP A 331 -18.56 21.07 -5.88
CA ASP A 331 -17.81 20.73 -4.68
C ASP A 331 -18.33 19.40 -4.11
N ILE A 332 -17.43 18.59 -3.58
CA ILE A 332 -17.76 17.29 -3.02
C ILE A 332 -18.00 17.44 -1.52
N ALA A 333 -19.19 17.05 -1.05
CA ALA A 333 -19.56 17.22 0.35
C ALA A 333 -19.03 16.12 1.29
N SER A 334 -18.57 14.99 0.75
CA SER A 334 -18.04 13.85 1.51
C SER A 334 -16.82 13.23 0.79
N ASN A 335 -16.01 12.45 1.49
CA ASN A 335 -14.77 11.91 0.89
C ASN A 335 -14.99 10.73 -0.07
N ASP A 336 -16.20 10.15 -0.14
CA ASP A 336 -16.41 8.89 -0.86
C ASP A 336 -17.61 8.86 -1.80
N ASN A 337 -18.51 9.85 -1.72
CA ASN A 337 -19.73 9.82 -2.52
C ASN A 337 -20.20 11.23 -2.93
N PHE A 338 -20.56 11.35 -4.20
CA PHE A 338 -21.41 12.41 -4.71
C PHE A 338 -22.79 11.86 -5.10
N GLN A 339 -23.85 12.39 -4.49
CA GLN A 339 -25.23 12.04 -4.82
C GLN A 339 -25.83 13.10 -5.74
N GLY A 340 -26.15 12.71 -6.96
CA GLY A 340 -26.67 13.59 -7.99
C GLY A 340 -28.12 13.29 -8.36
N LEU A 341 -28.85 14.35 -8.71
CA LEU A 341 -30.15 14.28 -9.38
C LEU A 341 -30.06 15.00 -10.73
N LEU A 342 -30.23 14.25 -11.81
CA LEU A 342 -30.36 14.76 -13.18
C LEU A 342 -31.83 15.07 -13.46
N GLY A 343 -32.15 16.33 -13.67
CA GLY A 343 -33.44 16.79 -14.18
C GLY A 343 -33.37 17.10 -15.66
N PHE A 344 -34.43 16.75 -16.39
CA PHE A 344 -34.61 17.04 -17.81
C PHE A 344 -35.89 17.83 -17.97
N ASP A 345 -35.85 18.94 -18.69
CA ASP A 345 -37.05 19.71 -19.00
C ASP A 345 -37.00 20.34 -20.40
N PHE A 346 -38.17 20.40 -21.04
CA PHE A 346 -38.37 21.16 -22.26
C PHE A 346 -39.74 21.83 -22.30
N ILE A 347 -39.82 22.88 -23.13
CA ILE A 347 -41.07 23.54 -23.51
C ILE A 347 -41.02 23.76 -25.02
N ALA A 348 -42.00 23.24 -25.75
CA ALA A 348 -42.05 23.35 -27.20
C ALA A 348 -43.46 23.71 -27.71
N PRO A 349 -43.60 24.64 -28.68
CA PRO A 349 -44.88 24.97 -29.28
C PRO A 349 -45.49 23.79 -30.04
N ILE A 350 -46.81 23.60 -29.91
CA ILE A 350 -47.54 22.52 -30.59
C ILE A 350 -47.38 22.58 -32.11
N SER A 351 -47.36 23.80 -32.67
CA SER A 351 -47.22 24.03 -34.11
C SER A 351 -45.87 23.57 -34.68
N SER A 352 -44.84 23.46 -33.84
CA SER A 352 -43.48 23.02 -34.22
C SER A 352 -43.15 21.59 -33.81
N THR A 353 -44.11 20.86 -33.22
CA THR A 353 -43.92 19.50 -32.73
C THR A 353 -44.88 18.54 -33.43
N PRO A 354 -44.56 18.08 -34.65
CA PRO A 354 -45.34 17.05 -35.30
C PRO A 354 -45.44 15.79 -34.43
N ASN A 355 -46.55 15.06 -34.58
CA ASN A 355 -46.79 13.80 -33.88
C ASN A 355 -45.69 12.78 -34.22
N GLY A 356 -45.24 12.05 -33.19
CA GLY A 356 -44.28 10.96 -33.34
C GLY A 356 -43.34 10.85 -32.14
N ASN A 357 -42.42 9.90 -32.24
CA ASN A 357 -41.43 9.66 -31.19
C ASN A 357 -40.22 10.58 -31.37
N TYR A 358 -39.81 11.23 -30.28
CA TYR A 358 -38.59 12.01 -30.23
C TYR A 358 -37.58 11.29 -29.34
N SER A 359 -36.32 11.25 -29.76
CA SER A 359 -35.26 10.61 -28.97
C SER A 359 -33.97 11.41 -29.03
N ASP A 360 -33.10 11.15 -28.05
CA ASP A 360 -31.72 11.60 -28.02
C ASP A 360 -30.88 10.59 -27.23
N GLN A 361 -29.59 10.56 -27.49
CA GLN A 361 -28.61 9.89 -26.67
C GLN A 361 -27.77 10.95 -25.95
N LEU A 362 -27.99 11.08 -24.65
CA LEU A 362 -27.22 11.98 -23.79
C LEU A 362 -26.08 11.21 -23.11
N THR A 363 -24.86 11.68 -23.32
CA THR A 363 -23.66 11.18 -22.64
C THR A 363 -23.30 12.12 -21.51
N MET A 364 -23.09 11.58 -20.30
CA MET A 364 -22.54 12.30 -19.15
C MET A 364 -21.08 11.91 -18.97
N ILE A 365 -20.18 12.88 -18.98
CA ILE A 365 -18.76 12.71 -18.68
C ILE A 365 -18.51 13.34 -17.32
N VAL A 366 -17.91 12.59 -16.41
CA VAL A 366 -17.53 13.09 -15.09
C VAL A 366 -16.05 12.89 -14.88
N SER A 367 -15.38 13.94 -14.44
CA SER A 367 -13.94 13.92 -14.16
C SER A 367 -13.64 14.58 -12.82
N LEU A 368 -12.59 14.11 -12.17
CA LEU A 368 -12.11 14.67 -10.92
C LEU A 368 -11.14 15.80 -11.27
N ASN A 369 -11.39 16.97 -10.75
CA ASN A 369 -10.47 18.09 -10.86
C ASN A 369 -9.36 17.89 -9.81
N ILE A 370 -8.25 17.27 -10.24
CA ILE A 370 -7.15 16.82 -9.37
C ILE A 370 -6.16 17.92 -9.05
#